data_AF-A0AAN8B1K4-F1
#
_entry.id   AF-A0AAN8B1K4-F1
#
_cell.length_a   1.000
_cell.length_b   1.000
_cell.length_c   1.000
_cell.angle_alpha   90.00
_cell.angle_beta   90.00
_cell.angle_gamma   90.00
#
_symmetry.space_group_name_H-M   'P 1'
#
loop_
_entity.id
_entity.type
_entity.pdbx_description
1 polymer ?
#
loop_
_entity_poly.entity_id
_entity_poly.type
_entity_poly.pdbx_seq_one_letter_code
_entity_poly.pdbx_strand_id
1 'polypeptide(L)'
;MTAPRREKKSPPLPRLTVRPEVVLAVGRYALLAAVCAVCYSSSLHGELVHDDVWAIINNPDVRPGSSLKNVFSNDFWGKRMADNTSHKSYRPLCILTFRLVFSALPFLCFHLHFPTITPNVVKVQG
;
A
#
# COMPACT_ATOMS: atom_id res chain seq x y z
N MET A 1 47.21 -50.96 -26.12
CA MET A 1 46.03 -50.65 -26.95
C MET A 1 44.96 -50.04 -26.05
N THR A 2 44.92 -48.73 -25.94
CA THR A 2 43.95 -47.97 -25.13
C THR A 2 42.71 -47.69 -25.98
N ALA A 3 41.56 -48.19 -25.54
CA ALA A 3 40.28 -48.00 -26.23
C ALA A 3 39.84 -46.52 -26.20
N PRO A 4 39.20 -46.00 -27.28
CA PRO A 4 38.77 -44.61 -27.31
C PRO A 4 37.57 -44.38 -26.37
N ARG A 5 37.67 -43.34 -25.55
CA ARG A 5 36.64 -42.91 -24.60
C ARG A 5 35.44 -42.33 -25.37
N ARG A 6 34.30 -43.02 -25.30
CA ARG A 6 33.03 -42.59 -25.91
C ARG A 6 32.53 -41.30 -25.27
N GLU A 7 32.57 -40.20 -26.00
CA GLU A 7 32.06 -38.90 -25.57
C GLU A 7 30.53 -38.96 -25.49
N LYS A 8 29.96 -38.83 -24.29
CA LYS A 8 28.50 -38.73 -24.10
C LYS A 8 28.08 -37.31 -24.44
N LYS A 9 27.46 -37.13 -25.61
CA LYS A 9 26.85 -35.86 -26.03
C LYS A 9 25.72 -35.50 -25.06
N SER A 10 25.86 -34.39 -24.33
CA SER A 10 24.86 -33.91 -23.37
C SER A 10 23.53 -33.63 -24.08
N PRO A 11 22.37 -33.90 -23.45
CA PRO A 11 21.09 -33.50 -24.01
C PRO A 11 21.06 -31.96 -24.16
N PRO A 12 20.53 -31.42 -25.28
CA PRO A 12 20.34 -29.99 -25.42
C PRO A 12 19.36 -29.52 -24.34
N LEU A 13 19.74 -28.48 -23.59
CA LEU A 13 18.87 -27.83 -22.61
C LEU A 13 17.56 -27.40 -23.28
N PRO A 14 16.40 -27.52 -22.60
CA PRO A 14 15.12 -27.08 -23.15
C PRO A 14 15.19 -25.57 -23.41
N ARG A 15 15.19 -25.20 -24.69
CA ARG A 15 15.15 -23.81 -25.11
C ARG A 15 13.74 -23.31 -24.82
N LEU A 16 13.58 -22.49 -23.77
CA LEU A 16 12.30 -21.91 -23.38
C LEU A 16 11.83 -20.99 -24.51
N THR A 17 10.98 -21.51 -25.39
CA THR A 17 10.37 -20.74 -26.47
C THR A 17 9.19 -19.97 -25.88
N VAL A 18 9.45 -18.74 -25.42
CA VAL A 18 8.38 -17.84 -25.02
C VAL A 18 7.52 -17.55 -26.25
N ARG A 19 6.24 -17.90 -26.18
CA ARG A 19 5.30 -17.67 -27.29
C ARG A 19 5.16 -16.16 -27.52
N PRO A 20 5.21 -15.68 -28.78
CA PRO A 20 5.12 -14.24 -29.08
C PRO A 20 3.81 -13.62 -28.56
N GLU A 21 2.72 -14.40 -28.52
CA GLU A 21 1.44 -14.01 -27.94
C GLU A 21 1.53 -13.63 -26.45
N VAL A 22 2.37 -14.34 -25.68
CA VAL A 22 2.58 -14.07 -24.25
C VAL A 22 3.39 -12.80 -24.08
N VAL A 23 4.42 -12.59 -24.91
CA VAL A 23 5.22 -11.35 -24.89
C VAL A 23 4.35 -10.14 -25.21
N LEU A 24 3.48 -10.27 -26.22
CA LEU A 24 2.55 -9.21 -26.60
C LEU A 24 1.50 -8.96 -25.52
N ALA A 25 0.95 -10.01 -24.90
CA ALA A 25 0.01 -9.87 -23.79
C ALA A 25 0.67 -9.19 -22.58
N VAL A 26 1.85 -9.64 -22.16
CA VAL A 26 2.63 -9.02 -21.08
C VAL A 26 2.95 -7.56 -21.39
N GLY A 27 3.36 -7.25 -22.63
CA GLY A 27 3.61 -5.88 -23.08
C GLY A 27 2.36 -5.00 -23.00
N ARG A 28 1.18 -5.50 -23.38
CA ARG A 28 -0.09 -4.78 -23.25
C ARG A 28 -0.44 -4.52 -21.78
N TYR A 29 -0.32 -5.52 -20.91
CA TYR A 29 -0.58 -5.33 -19.47
C TYR A 29 0.41 -4.36 -18.84
N ALA A 30 1.68 -4.42 -19.21
CA ALA A 30 2.71 -3.49 -18.75
C ALA A 30 2.41 -2.05 -19.20
N LEU A 31 1.99 -1.86 -20.45
CA LEU A 31 1.59 -0.55 -20.96
C LEU A 31 0.37 0.00 -20.20
N LEU A 32 -0.65 -0.82 -19.97
CA LEU A 32 -1.83 -0.43 -19.19
C LEU A 32 -1.44 -0.03 -17.76
N ALA A 33 -0.58 -0.82 -17.11
CA ALA A 33 -0.08 -0.51 -15.77
C ALA A 33 0.71 0.81 -15.75
N ALA A 34 1.56 1.06 -16.75
CA ALA A 34 2.33 2.29 -16.89
C ALA A 34 1.42 3.51 -17.11
N VAL A 35 0.42 3.42 -18.00
CA VAL A 35 -0.55 4.49 -18.23
C VAL A 35 -1.33 4.79 -16.96
N CYS A 36 -1.82 3.77 -16.26
CA CYS A 36 -2.47 3.95 -14.96
C CYS A 36 -1.54 4.65 -13.96
N ALA A 37 -0.29 4.21 -13.83
CA ALA A 37 0.68 4.82 -12.93
C ALA A 37 0.93 6.29 -13.24
N VAL A 38 1.03 6.67 -14.52
CA VAL A 38 1.18 8.07 -14.93
C VAL A 38 -0.08 8.88 -14.62
N CYS A 39 -1.27 8.36 -14.93
CA CYS A 39 -2.53 9.06 -14.62
C CYS A 39 -2.72 9.30 -13.12
N TYR A 40 -2.36 8.33 -12.28
CA TYR A 40 -2.44 8.45 -10.82
C TYR A 40 -1.21 9.11 -10.18
N SER A 41 -0.13 9.37 -10.92
CA SER A 41 1.07 10.02 -10.39
C SER A 41 0.80 11.44 -9.88
N SER A 42 -0.14 12.14 -10.52
CA SER A 42 -0.60 13.46 -10.08
C SER A 42 -1.38 13.38 -8.76
N SER A 43 -2.09 12.27 -8.52
CA SER A 43 -2.79 12.03 -7.25
C SER A 43 -1.85 11.74 -6.08
N LEU A 44 -0.61 11.31 -6.35
CA LEU A 44 0.43 11.13 -5.33
C LEU A 44 1.03 12.43 -4.79
N HIS A 45 0.63 13.58 -5.34
CA HIS A 45 1.02 14.91 -4.86
C HIS A 45 -0.19 15.75 -4.46
N GLY A 46 -1.38 15.15 -4.40
CA GLY A 46 -2.61 15.82 -3.98
C GLY A 46 -2.71 15.89 -2.46
N GLU A 47 -3.22 17.01 -1.94
CA GLU A 47 -3.56 17.13 -0.53
C GLU A 47 -4.71 16.18 -0.16
N LEU A 48 -4.72 15.73 1.09
CA LEU A 48 -5.82 14.91 1.61
C LEU A 48 -7.12 15.71 1.62
N VAL A 49 -8.18 15.11 1.09
CA VAL A 49 -9.51 15.72 1.17
C VAL A 49 -9.94 15.76 2.64
N HIS A 50 -10.79 16.71 3.03
CA HIS A 50 -11.22 16.90 4.41
C HIS A 50 -11.68 15.60 5.12
N ASP A 51 -12.37 14.72 4.40
CA ASP A 51 -12.79 13.42 4.90
C ASP A 51 -11.60 12.46 5.10
N ASP A 52 -10.58 12.51 4.27
CA ASP A 52 -9.39 11.67 4.43
C ASP A 52 -8.57 12.09 5.66
N VAL A 53 -8.48 13.40 5.92
CA VAL A 53 -7.78 13.95 7.10
C VAL A 53 -8.40 13.42 8.39
N TRP A 54 -9.73 13.42 8.49
CA TRP A 54 -10.40 12.94 9.70
C TRP A 54 -10.30 11.41 9.87
N ALA A 55 -10.30 10.65 8.77
CA ALA A 55 -10.27 9.19 8.81
C ALA A 55 -8.86 8.60 8.97
N ILE A 56 -7.82 9.31 8.48
CA ILE A 56 -6.44 8.81 8.44
C ILE A 56 -5.56 9.50 9.47
N ILE A 57 -5.57 10.84 9.54
CA ILE A 57 -4.68 11.61 10.43
C ILE A 57 -5.27 11.71 11.85
N ASN A 58 -6.55 12.06 11.95
CA ASN A 58 -7.19 12.33 13.24
C ASN A 58 -7.80 11.07 13.89
N ASN A 59 -7.87 9.96 13.17
CA ASN A 59 -8.42 8.72 13.72
C ASN A 59 -7.39 8.01 14.63
N PRO A 60 -7.66 7.85 15.94
CA PRO A 60 -6.76 7.15 16.84
C PRO A 60 -6.57 5.66 16.49
N ASP A 61 -7.54 5.03 15.82
CA ASP A 61 -7.54 3.60 15.51
C ASP A 61 -6.55 3.23 14.39
N VAL A 62 -6.13 4.21 13.58
CA VAL A 62 -5.12 4.06 12.53
C VAL A 62 -3.69 4.02 13.11
N ARG A 63 -3.48 4.52 14.33
CA ARG A 63 -2.14 4.62 14.93
C ARG A 63 -1.59 3.22 15.30
N PRO A 64 -0.30 2.93 15.07
CA PRO A 64 0.27 1.60 15.32
C PRO A 64 0.21 1.17 16.80
N GLY A 65 0.06 2.11 17.74
CA GLY A 65 -0.09 1.84 19.18
C GLY A 65 -1.51 1.69 19.71
N SER A 66 -2.56 1.86 18.89
CA SER A 66 -3.95 1.71 19.36
C SER A 66 -4.39 0.25 19.39
N SER A 67 -5.35 -0.10 20.24
CA SER A 67 -5.89 -1.46 20.31
C SER A 67 -6.68 -1.78 19.03
N LEU A 68 -6.39 -2.90 18.38
CA LEU A 68 -7.16 -3.38 17.22
C LEU A 68 -8.64 -3.64 17.57
N LYS A 69 -8.96 -3.87 18.85
CA LYS A 69 -10.35 -4.02 19.32
C LYS A 69 -11.18 -2.74 19.11
N ASN A 70 -10.52 -1.58 19.12
CA ASN A 70 -11.19 -0.31 18.94
C ASN A 70 -11.71 -0.16 17.50
N VAL A 71 -10.98 -0.67 16.50
CA VAL A 71 -11.39 -0.67 15.08
C VAL A 71 -12.75 -1.37 14.88
N PHE A 72 -13.04 -2.40 15.68
CA PHE A 72 -14.30 -3.15 15.62
C PHE A 72 -15.40 -2.60 16.54
N SER A 73 -15.07 -1.65 17.41
CA SER A 73 -16.01 -1.05 18.38
C SER A 73 -16.36 0.41 18.06
N ASN A 74 -15.54 1.04 17.22
CA ASN A 74 -15.67 2.42 16.80
C ASN A 74 -16.21 2.52 15.37
N ASP A 75 -16.70 3.70 15.03
CA ASP A 75 -17.08 4.07 13.67
C ASP A 75 -15.85 4.46 12.83
N PHE A 76 -16.10 4.79 11.56
CA PHE A 76 -15.09 5.18 10.59
C PHE A 76 -14.19 6.34 11.04
N TRP A 77 -14.67 7.19 11.95
CA TRP A 77 -13.96 8.38 12.44
C TRP A 77 -13.25 8.14 13.77
N GLY A 78 -13.33 6.92 14.32
CA GLY A 78 -12.73 6.56 15.61
C GLY A 78 -13.58 6.94 16.82
N LYS A 79 -14.87 7.23 16.64
CA LYS A 79 -15.81 7.42 17.76
C LYS A 79 -16.47 6.10 18.12
N ARG A 80 -16.83 5.90 19.39
CA ARG A 80 -17.52 4.68 19.81
C ARG A 80 -18.88 4.61 19.14
N MET A 81 -19.23 3.44 18.58
CA MET A 81 -20.53 3.22 17.92
C MET A 81 -21.73 3.46 18.86
N ALA A 82 -21.52 3.38 20.17
CA ALA A 82 -22.53 3.64 21.20
C ALA A 82 -22.79 5.13 21.46
N ASP A 83 -21.93 6.04 20.98
CA ASP A 83 -22.08 7.46 21.23
C ASP A 83 -23.08 8.10 20.26
N ASN A 84 -23.92 9.02 20.76
CA ASN A 84 -24.91 9.73 19.95
C ASN A 84 -24.28 10.64 18.87
N THR A 85 -22.99 10.96 19.00
CA THR A 85 -22.24 11.76 18.01
C THR A 85 -21.52 10.88 16.97
N SER A 86 -21.69 9.56 17.04
CA SER A 86 -21.21 8.63 16.03
C SER A 86 -22.06 8.73 14.77
N HIS A 87 -21.39 8.73 13.63
CA HIS A 87 -22.05 8.70 12.32
C HIS A 87 -22.51 7.28 11.95
N LYS A 88 -22.32 6.30 12.85
CA LYS A 88 -22.68 4.87 12.71
C LYS A 88 -22.17 4.21 11.41
N SER A 89 -21.15 4.80 10.80
CA SER A 89 -20.54 4.33 9.57
C SER A 89 -19.48 3.30 9.92
N TYR A 90 -19.80 2.01 9.84
CA TYR A 90 -18.91 0.93 10.22
C TYR A 90 -18.11 0.43 9.02
N ARG A 91 -16.80 0.72 8.98
CA ARG A 91 -15.88 0.34 7.87
C ARG A 91 -14.52 -0.15 8.41
N PRO A 92 -14.50 -1.21 9.22
CA PRO A 92 -13.30 -1.67 9.93
C PRO A 92 -12.16 -2.06 8.97
N LEU A 93 -12.48 -2.63 7.80
CA LEU A 93 -11.49 -3.02 6.81
C LEU A 93 -10.74 -1.81 6.23
N CYS A 94 -11.43 -0.70 6.01
CA CYS A 94 -10.82 0.52 5.49
C CYS A 94 -9.81 1.11 6.50
N ILE A 95 -10.21 1.16 7.78
CA ILE A 95 -9.33 1.62 8.87
C ILE A 95 -8.14 0.68 9.07
N LEU A 96 -8.34 -0.64 8.93
CA LEU A 96 -7.26 -1.61 8.99
C LEU A 96 -6.27 -1.44 7.83
N THR A 97 -6.76 -1.17 6.62
CA THR A 97 -5.91 -0.84 5.46
C THR A 97 -5.11 0.42 5.72
N PHE A 98 -5.71 1.49 6.25
CA PHE A 98 -4.99 2.71 6.60
C PHE A 98 -3.91 2.45 7.66
N ARG A 99 -4.21 1.64 8.68
CA ARG A 99 -3.24 1.25 9.71
C ARG A 99 -2.06 0.47 9.12
N LEU A 100 -2.32 -0.46 8.20
CA LEU A 100 -1.27 -1.22 7.52
C LEU A 100 -0.42 -0.32 6.63
N VAL A 101 -1.04 0.58 5.86
CA VAL A 101 -0.34 1.53 4.99
C VAL A 101 0.53 2.48 5.83
N PHE A 102 -0.01 3.02 6.93
CA PHE A 102 0.72 3.89 7.86
C PHE A 102 1.89 3.17 8.54
N SER A 103 1.73 1.88 8.86
CA SER A 103 2.77 1.08 9.50
C SER A 103 3.83 0.54 8.52
N ALA A 104 3.46 0.21 7.29
CA ALA A 104 4.33 -0.50 6.33
C ALA A 104 5.04 0.44 5.35
N LEU A 105 4.43 1.58 5.02
CA LEU A 105 4.95 2.54 4.06
C LEU A 105 4.97 3.96 4.63
N PRO A 106 5.64 4.18 5.78
CA PRO A 106 5.75 5.52 6.34
C PRO A 106 6.31 6.50 5.28
N PHE A 107 7.32 6.10 4.52
CA PHE A 107 7.95 6.95 3.50
C PHE A 107 7.03 7.35 2.33
N LEU A 108 6.04 6.54 1.97
CA LEU A 108 5.10 6.87 0.89
C LEU A 108 3.99 7.81 1.38
N CYS A 109 3.52 7.60 2.62
CA CYS A 109 2.59 8.51 3.28
C CYS A 109 3.23 9.85 3.64
N PHE A 110 4.52 9.84 3.99
CA PHE A 110 5.25 11.06 4.32
C PHE A 110 5.70 11.87 3.11
N HIS A 111 5.80 11.28 1.92
CA HIS A 111 6.12 12.06 0.72
C HIS A 111 4.95 12.94 0.27
N LEU A 112 3.73 12.62 0.68
CA LEU A 112 2.55 13.47 0.55
C LEU A 112 2.52 14.64 1.56
N HIS A 113 3.39 14.63 2.58
CA HIS A 113 3.57 15.77 3.48
C HIS A 113 4.90 15.67 4.27
N PHE A 114 5.93 16.37 3.81
CA PHE A 114 7.10 16.74 4.63
C PHE A 114 7.31 18.25 4.48
N PRO A 115 7.22 19.06 5.56
CA PRO A 115 7.86 18.78 6.84
C PRO A 115 7.00 19.13 8.06
N THR A 116 6.30 18.15 8.65
CA THR A 116 5.84 18.26 10.05
C THR A 116 6.12 17.01 10.87
N ILE A 117 6.93 16.08 10.36
CA ILE A 117 7.78 15.26 11.23
C ILE A 117 9.13 15.98 11.40
N THR A 118 9.05 17.12 12.06
CA THR A 118 10.11 17.55 12.98
C THR A 118 9.58 17.29 14.40
N PRO A 119 10.45 16.89 15.33
CA PRO A 119 10.09 16.34 16.64
C PRO A 119 9.57 17.43 17.58
N ASN A 120 8.40 18.01 17.31
CA ASN A 120 7.72 18.91 18.24
C ASN A 120 6.63 18.16 18.99
N VAL A 121 7.11 17.26 19.85
CA VAL A 121 6.48 16.95 21.15
C VAL A 121 6.39 18.21 22.04
N VAL A 122 6.85 19.39 21.61
CA VAL A 122 6.82 20.62 22.42
C VAL A 122 6.48 21.85 21.57
N LYS A 123 5.20 22.24 21.53
CA LYS A 123 4.70 23.62 21.74
C LYS A 123 3.19 23.66 21.42
N VAL A 124 2.35 23.74 22.45
CA VAL A 124 1.73 24.98 22.97
C VAL A 124 0.58 25.47 22.08
N GLN A 125 -0.64 25.22 22.57
CA GLN A 125 -1.80 26.12 22.52
C GLN A 125 -2.57 25.73 23.80
N GLY A 126 -2.78 26.59 24.80
CA GLY A 126 -3.13 28.00 24.78
C GLY A 126 -4.42 28.11 25.57
#